data_AF-A0A9P0HQS9-F1
#
_entry.id   AF-A0A9P0HQS9-F1
#
_cell.length_a   1.000
_cell.length_b   1.000
_cell.length_c   1.000
_cell.angle_alpha   90.00
_cell.angle_beta   90.00
_cell.angle_gamma   90.00
#
_symmetry.space_group_name_H-M   'P 1'
#
loop_
_entity.id
_entity.type
_entity.pdbx_description
1 polymer ?
#
loop_
_entity_poly.entity_id
_entity_poly.type
_entity_poly.pdbx_seq_one_letter_code
_entity_poly.pdbx_strand_id
1 'polypeptide(L)'
;MKFFCLFLVLAVAAVNSKVININDQIDIGLEKTNEYLRQHRYTSVHVPKGAFGSHVSFSDSDVLGLDSLKRTGDCTLDYVDKNVTVDLHYGFGFFQQTFQSLRVDDKDMSASIRIGDNSVRVHYTVRITDNRCSVTLHDLTYERLAKVDFHSSRPEFDGLDLEEYFEKKVIPFLESKIDKSAVEIALERFICKKRGLEISEHMPAVHQVLFGEIFPSQL
;
A
#
# COMPACT_ATOMS: atom_id res chain seq x y z
N MET A 1 -45.55 21.92 29.93
CA MET A 1 -44.13 21.53 30.09
C MET A 1 -43.95 20.04 29.74
N LYS A 2 -43.85 19.70 28.45
CA LYS A 2 -43.66 18.32 27.95
C LYS A 2 -42.97 18.34 26.58
N PHE A 3 -41.74 18.84 26.51
CA PHE A 3 -40.94 18.75 25.26
C PHE A 3 -39.43 18.63 25.52
N PHE A 4 -38.96 18.71 26.77
CA PHE A 4 -37.52 18.72 27.07
C PHE A 4 -36.91 17.33 27.32
N CYS A 5 -37.71 16.27 27.47
CA CYS A 5 -37.18 14.92 27.71
C CYS A 5 -36.85 14.12 26.44
N LEU A 6 -37.22 14.61 25.25
CA LEU A 6 -36.96 13.87 23.99
C LEU A 6 -35.57 14.13 23.40
N PHE A 7 -34.89 15.21 23.82
CA PHE A 7 -33.55 15.55 23.31
C PHE A 7 -32.40 14.89 24.08
N LEU A 8 -32.66 14.22 25.21
CA LEU A 8 -31.61 13.60 26.04
C LEU A 8 -31.40 12.10 25.81
N VAL A 9 -32.24 11.44 25.00
CA VAL A 9 -32.10 10.00 24.70
C VAL A 9 -31.29 9.74 23.42
N LEU A 10 -30.90 10.79 22.70
CA LEU A 10 -29.85 10.72 21.66
C LEU A 10 -28.44 10.80 22.25
N ALA A 11 -28.33 10.85 23.59
CA ALA A 11 -27.06 10.74 24.29
C ALA A 11 -26.54 9.30 24.19
N VAL A 12 -25.68 9.11 23.18
CA VAL A 12 -24.50 8.26 23.31
C VAL A 12 -24.84 6.79 23.58
N ALA A 13 -25.33 6.10 22.55
CA ALA A 13 -24.81 4.76 22.31
C ALA A 13 -23.33 4.94 21.93
N ALA A 14 -22.47 5.20 22.93
CA ALA A 14 -21.04 5.01 22.79
C ALA A 14 -20.88 3.52 22.57
N VAL A 15 -20.89 3.13 21.29
CA VAL A 15 -20.34 1.85 20.91
C VAL A 15 -18.94 1.84 21.48
N ASN A 16 -18.69 0.93 22.41
CA ASN A 16 -17.44 0.85 23.15
C ASN A 16 -16.38 0.33 22.18
N SER A 17 -15.91 1.21 21.30
CA SER A 17 -14.88 0.91 20.32
C SER A 17 -13.55 0.84 21.04
N LYS A 18 -12.85 -0.28 20.87
CA LYS A 18 -11.53 -0.49 21.46
C LYS A 18 -10.52 -0.42 20.33
N VAL A 19 -9.90 0.75 20.20
CA VAL A 19 -8.73 0.94 19.33
C VAL A 19 -7.51 0.30 20.02
N ILE A 20 -6.88 -0.64 19.34
CA ILE A 20 -5.71 -1.39 19.77
C ILE A 20 -4.56 -1.05 18.84
N ASN A 21 -3.43 -0.67 19.40
CA ASN A 21 -2.19 -0.57 18.65
C ASN A 21 -1.68 -1.98 18.33
N ILE A 22 -1.39 -2.25 17.05
CA ILE A 22 -0.92 -3.55 16.56
C ILE A 22 0.48 -3.46 15.93
N ASN A 23 1.25 -2.42 16.25
CA ASN A 23 2.56 -2.13 15.66
C ASN A 23 3.50 -3.34 15.71
N ASP A 24 3.69 -3.96 16.88
CA ASP A 24 4.61 -5.09 17.06
C ASP A 24 4.20 -6.29 16.19
N GLN A 25 2.89 -6.56 16.08
CA GLN A 25 2.37 -7.66 15.26
C GLN A 25 2.61 -7.40 13.76
N ILE A 26 2.46 -6.14 13.35
CA ILE A 26 2.72 -5.73 11.97
C ILE A 26 4.21 -5.78 11.66
N ASP A 27 5.09 -5.31 12.56
CA ASP A 27 6.53 -5.37 12.37
C ASP A 27 7.01 -6.83 12.22
N ILE A 28 6.48 -7.76 13.04
CA ILE A 28 6.73 -9.20 12.90
C ILE A 28 6.21 -9.73 11.56
N GLY A 29 4.98 -9.37 11.16
CA GLY A 29 4.37 -9.84 9.91
C GLY A 29 5.08 -9.34 8.66
N LEU A 30 5.58 -8.09 8.69
CA LEU A 30 6.39 -7.50 7.62
C LEU A 30 7.74 -8.21 7.49
N GLU A 31 8.43 -8.49 8.61
CA GLU A 31 9.70 -9.22 8.53
C GLU A 31 9.50 -10.67 8.05
N LYS A 32 8.44 -11.36 8.51
CA LYS A 32 8.07 -12.67 7.94
C LYS A 32 7.82 -12.60 6.43
N THR A 33 7.19 -11.53 5.96
CA THR A 33 6.97 -11.31 4.51
C THR A 33 8.31 -11.11 3.81
N ASN A 34 9.20 -10.27 4.35
CA ASN A 34 10.52 -10.05 3.78
C ASN A 34 11.33 -11.34 3.71
N GLU A 35 11.37 -12.13 4.78
CA GLU A 35 12.03 -13.44 4.81
C GLU A 35 11.47 -14.37 3.73
N TYR A 36 10.14 -14.44 3.60
CA TYR A 36 9.49 -15.21 2.54
C TYR A 36 9.93 -14.76 1.15
N LEU A 37 9.91 -13.45 0.88
CA LEU A 37 10.32 -12.89 -0.41
C LEU A 37 11.80 -13.17 -0.72
N ARG A 38 12.70 -13.02 0.27
CA ARG A 38 14.13 -13.35 0.14
C ARG A 38 14.33 -14.83 -0.17
N GLN A 39 13.63 -15.72 0.54
CA GLN A 39 13.72 -17.18 0.34
C GLN A 39 13.30 -17.58 -1.08
N HIS A 40 12.30 -16.92 -1.64
CA HIS A 40 11.78 -17.19 -2.99
C HIS A 40 12.40 -16.32 -4.08
N ARG A 41 13.38 -15.46 -3.73
CA ARG A 41 14.06 -14.53 -4.63
C ARG A 41 13.14 -13.51 -5.31
N TYR A 42 12.05 -13.15 -4.64
CA TYR A 42 11.14 -12.09 -5.05
C TYR A 42 11.61 -10.74 -4.48
N THR A 43 12.81 -10.31 -4.87
CA THR A 43 13.42 -9.05 -4.38
C THR A 43 13.15 -7.86 -5.29
N SER A 44 12.61 -8.10 -6.47
CA SER A 44 12.36 -7.10 -7.51
C SER A 44 11.12 -7.41 -8.31
N VAL A 45 10.51 -6.40 -8.92
CA VAL A 45 9.42 -6.54 -9.89
C VAL A 45 9.76 -5.82 -11.19
N HIS A 46 9.42 -6.48 -12.29
CA HIS A 46 9.47 -5.90 -13.62
C HIS A 46 8.28 -4.97 -13.86
N VAL A 47 8.58 -3.73 -14.22
CA VAL A 47 7.60 -2.74 -14.66
C VAL A 47 7.70 -2.61 -16.19
N PRO A 48 6.66 -3.01 -16.93
CA PRO A 48 6.68 -2.96 -18.38
C PRO A 48 6.78 -1.53 -18.87
N LYS A 49 7.34 -1.34 -20.07
CA LYS A 49 7.44 -0.04 -20.73
C LYS A 49 6.11 0.70 -20.71
N GLY A 50 6.19 2.00 -20.52
CA GLY A 50 5.02 2.83 -20.33
C GLY A 50 5.25 4.27 -20.70
N ALA A 51 4.18 5.04 -20.57
CA ALA A 51 4.23 6.47 -20.69
C ALA A 51 3.39 7.11 -19.59
N PHE A 52 3.87 8.26 -19.13
CA PHE A 52 3.17 9.11 -18.19
C PHE A 52 2.99 10.49 -18.82
N GLY A 53 1.74 10.85 -19.10
CA GLY A 53 1.41 12.06 -19.86
C GLY A 53 1.95 12.02 -21.31
N SER A 54 2.04 13.18 -21.94
CA SER A 54 2.55 13.33 -23.31
C SER A 54 4.06 13.47 -23.42
N HIS A 55 4.75 13.71 -22.30
CA HIS A 55 6.15 14.14 -22.29
C HIS A 55 7.11 13.17 -21.61
N VAL A 56 6.60 12.18 -20.89
CA VAL A 56 7.42 11.18 -20.18
C VAL A 56 7.10 9.80 -20.70
N SER A 57 8.11 9.08 -21.16
CA SER A 57 8.00 7.64 -21.47
C SER A 57 9.22 6.89 -21.00
N PHE A 58 9.04 5.61 -20.71
CA PHE A 58 10.10 4.77 -20.16
C PHE A 58 10.07 3.39 -20.82
N SER A 59 11.27 2.83 -21.01
CA SER A 59 11.43 1.42 -21.37
C SER A 59 10.98 0.52 -20.24
N ASP A 60 10.99 -0.78 -20.49
CA ASP A 60 10.94 -1.76 -19.43
C ASP A 60 11.98 -1.43 -18.34
N SER A 61 11.60 -1.62 -17.08
CA SER A 61 12.39 -1.24 -15.91
C SER A 61 12.16 -2.24 -14.79
N ASP A 62 13.04 -2.23 -13.79
CA ASP A 62 12.91 -3.06 -12.61
C ASP A 62 12.85 -2.18 -11.37
N VAL A 63 11.92 -2.51 -10.47
CA VAL A 63 11.85 -1.94 -9.12
C VAL A 63 12.48 -2.96 -8.17
N LEU A 64 13.48 -2.51 -7.41
CA LEU A 64 14.22 -3.30 -6.45
C LEU A 64 13.77 -2.98 -5.02
N GLY A 65 13.86 -3.98 -4.15
CA GLY A 65 13.62 -3.86 -2.71
C GLY A 65 12.24 -4.30 -2.24
N LEU A 66 11.57 -5.17 -3.00
CA LEU A 66 10.28 -5.73 -2.58
C LEU A 66 10.36 -6.48 -1.23
N ASP A 67 11.54 -6.99 -0.90
CA ASP A 67 11.87 -7.73 0.32
C ASP A 67 12.29 -6.84 1.49
N SER A 68 11.94 -5.55 1.43
CA SER A 68 12.33 -4.54 2.42
C SER A 68 11.14 -3.87 3.11
N LEU A 69 9.98 -4.52 3.16
CA LEU A 69 8.79 -3.96 3.80
C LEU A 69 9.07 -3.54 5.24
N LYS A 70 8.58 -2.35 5.60
CA LYS A 70 8.68 -1.77 6.94
C LYS A 70 7.43 -0.96 7.24
N ARG A 71 7.10 -0.84 8.53
CA ARG A 71 6.04 0.04 8.98
C ARG A 71 6.45 1.50 8.84
N THR A 72 5.49 2.34 8.47
CA THR A 72 5.71 3.76 8.13
C THR A 72 4.86 4.72 8.99
N GLY A 73 3.99 4.18 9.83
CA GLY A 73 3.12 4.89 10.76
C GLY A 73 2.62 3.96 11.87
N ASP A 74 1.66 4.43 12.67
CA ASP A 74 0.98 3.57 13.63
C ASP A 74 -0.08 2.72 12.93
N CYS A 75 -0.07 1.42 13.18
CA CYS A 75 -1.08 0.50 12.70
C CYS A 75 -2.08 0.23 13.81
N THR A 76 -3.37 0.30 13.49
CA THR A 76 -4.43 0.14 14.49
C THR A 76 -5.42 -0.92 14.08
N LEU A 77 -6.08 -1.45 15.10
CA LEU A 77 -7.21 -2.32 14.95
C LEU A 77 -8.33 -1.83 15.87
N ASP A 78 -9.54 -1.73 15.34
CA ASP A 78 -10.72 -1.37 16.12
C ASP A 78 -11.75 -2.50 16.11
N TYR A 79 -12.26 -2.84 17.29
CA TYR A 79 -13.34 -3.81 17.48
C TYR A 79 -14.64 -3.07 17.78
N VAL A 80 -15.59 -3.20 16.87
CA VAL A 80 -16.93 -2.63 16.98
C VAL A 80 -17.94 -3.75 16.75
N ASP A 81 -18.51 -4.27 17.84
CA ASP A 81 -19.38 -5.45 17.85
C ASP A 81 -18.73 -6.69 17.20
N LYS A 82 -19.19 -7.07 16.00
CA LYS A 82 -18.69 -8.20 15.19
C LYS A 82 -17.84 -7.73 13.99
N ASN A 83 -17.47 -6.46 13.97
CA ASN A 83 -16.63 -5.86 12.94
C ASN A 83 -15.23 -5.63 13.49
N VAL A 84 -14.24 -5.96 12.67
CA VAL A 84 -12.83 -5.71 12.92
C VAL A 84 -12.35 -4.76 11.85
N THR A 85 -12.03 -3.52 12.23
CA THR A 85 -11.45 -2.54 11.32
C THR A 85 -9.94 -2.53 11.50
N VAL A 86 -9.21 -2.61 10.40
CA VAL A 86 -7.74 -2.67 10.39
C VAL A 86 -7.24 -1.49 9.55
N ASP A 87 -6.31 -0.72 10.12
CA ASP A 87 -5.64 0.40 9.47
C ASP A 87 -4.14 0.16 9.48
N LEU A 88 -3.56 -0.04 8.29
CA LEU A 88 -2.17 -0.42 8.09
C LEU A 88 -1.42 0.68 7.35
N HIS A 89 -0.23 1.01 7.82
CA HIS A 89 0.69 1.96 7.20
C HIS A 89 2.05 1.30 7.03
N TYR A 90 2.41 0.98 5.78
CA TYR A 90 3.70 0.38 5.49
C TYR A 90 4.23 0.85 4.15
N GLY A 91 5.52 0.61 3.94
CA GLY A 91 6.23 0.90 2.71
C GLY A 91 7.49 0.07 2.65
N PHE A 92 8.43 0.48 1.80
CA PHE A 92 9.69 -0.20 1.55
C PHE A 92 10.84 0.57 2.20
N GLY A 93 11.73 -0.16 2.87
CA GLY A 93 12.99 0.35 3.41
C GLY A 93 14.01 0.65 2.32
N PHE A 94 13.92 -0.07 1.21
CA PHE A 94 14.66 0.16 -0.02
C PHE A 94 13.68 0.14 -1.19
N PHE A 95 13.55 1.27 -1.88
CA PHE A 95 12.73 1.38 -3.09
C PHE A 95 13.57 2.08 -4.15
N GLN A 96 14.01 1.33 -5.15
CA GLN A 96 14.81 1.87 -6.24
C GLN A 96 14.31 1.33 -7.58
N GLN A 97 14.08 2.22 -8.53
CA GLN A 97 13.73 1.87 -9.90
C GLN A 97 14.84 2.32 -10.84
N THR A 98 15.23 1.47 -11.77
CA THR A 98 16.23 1.79 -12.80
C THR A 98 15.64 1.67 -14.18
N PHE A 99 15.87 2.68 -15.01
CA PHE A 99 15.39 2.79 -16.38
C PHE A 99 16.56 2.69 -17.35
N GLN A 100 16.50 1.72 -18.27
CA GLN A 100 17.44 1.66 -19.38
C GLN A 100 17.24 2.86 -20.32
N SER A 101 15.99 3.24 -20.56
CA SER A 101 15.62 4.45 -21.29
C SER A 101 14.45 5.15 -20.60
N LEU A 102 14.64 6.42 -20.30
CA LEU A 102 13.65 7.39 -19.85
C LEU A 102 13.71 8.56 -20.84
N ARG A 103 12.57 8.90 -21.44
CA ARG A 103 12.42 10.06 -22.31
C ARG A 103 11.65 11.13 -21.58
N VAL A 104 12.22 12.33 -21.48
CA VAL A 104 11.56 13.52 -20.93
C VAL A 104 11.71 14.65 -21.94
N ASP A 105 10.61 15.22 -22.43
CA ASP A 105 10.60 16.33 -23.41
C ASP A 105 11.54 16.08 -24.60
N ASP A 106 11.38 14.91 -25.24
CA ASP A 106 12.17 14.46 -26.39
C ASP A 106 13.66 14.21 -26.11
N LYS A 107 14.08 14.20 -24.85
CA LYS A 107 15.44 13.85 -24.44
C LYS A 107 15.46 12.46 -23.81
N ASP A 108 16.11 11.53 -24.51
CA ASP A 108 16.36 10.19 -24.01
C ASP A 108 17.58 10.17 -23.06
N MET A 109 17.46 9.46 -21.95
CA MET A 109 18.50 9.24 -20.95
C MET A 109 18.33 7.87 -20.28
N SER A 110 19.42 7.28 -19.77
CA SER A 110 19.28 6.26 -18.73
C SER A 110 19.14 6.95 -17.38
N ALA A 111 18.34 6.40 -16.48
CA ALA A 111 18.06 7.06 -15.20
C ALA A 111 17.79 6.05 -14.07
N SER A 112 17.93 6.50 -12.83
CA SER A 112 17.48 5.76 -11.66
C SER A 112 16.79 6.69 -10.68
N ILE A 113 15.76 6.17 -10.02
CA ILE A 113 15.03 6.85 -8.97
C ILE A 113 15.15 6.01 -7.71
N ARG A 114 15.53 6.63 -6.60
CA ARG A 114 15.43 6.03 -5.27
C ARG A 114 14.46 6.85 -4.43
N ILE A 115 13.50 6.18 -3.79
CA ILE A 115 12.51 6.82 -2.93
C ILE A 115 12.86 6.54 -1.47
N GLY A 116 13.30 7.56 -0.75
CA GLY A 116 13.73 7.44 0.64
C GLY A 116 12.58 7.36 1.65
N ASP A 117 11.42 7.94 1.33
CA ASP A 117 10.22 7.93 2.17
C ASP A 117 8.99 7.57 1.34
N ASN A 118 8.46 6.37 1.56
CA ASN A 118 7.26 5.89 0.87
C ASN A 118 6.32 5.25 1.89
N SER A 119 5.02 5.39 1.66
CA SER A 119 3.98 4.77 2.49
C SER A 119 2.73 4.51 1.68
N VAL A 120 2.16 3.33 1.88
CA VAL A 120 0.84 2.92 1.41
C VAL A 120 -0.02 2.71 2.65
N ARG A 121 -1.23 3.25 2.60
CA ARG A 121 -2.26 2.98 3.60
C ARG A 121 -3.20 1.92 3.08
N VAL A 122 -3.51 0.93 3.91
CA VAL A 122 -4.55 -0.07 3.65
C VAL A 122 -5.51 -0.07 4.83
N HIS A 123 -6.74 0.37 4.59
CA HIS A 123 -7.77 0.48 5.61
C HIS A 123 -9.00 -0.32 5.19
N TYR A 124 -9.37 -1.32 5.98
CA TYR A 124 -10.49 -2.21 5.66
C TYR A 124 -11.22 -2.70 6.90
N THR A 125 -12.48 -3.08 6.74
CA THR A 125 -13.27 -3.76 7.78
C THR A 125 -13.57 -5.19 7.38
N VAL A 126 -13.31 -6.12 8.30
CA VAL A 126 -13.79 -7.50 8.24
C VAL A 126 -15.06 -7.59 9.08
N ARG A 127 -16.15 -8.07 8.48
CA ARG A 127 -17.41 -8.32 9.18
C ARG A 127 -17.64 -9.83 9.27
N ILE A 128 -17.71 -10.36 10.49
CA ILE A 128 -17.93 -11.79 10.73
C ILE A 128 -19.28 -11.97 11.42
N THR A 129 -20.25 -12.48 10.69
CA THR A 129 -21.55 -12.93 11.21
C THR A 129 -21.63 -14.45 11.20
N ASP A 130 -22.60 -15.00 11.94
CA ASP A 130 -22.68 -16.45 12.22
C ASP A 130 -22.65 -17.30 10.94
N ASN A 131 -23.13 -16.78 9.80
CA ASN A 131 -23.12 -17.46 8.50
C ASN A 131 -22.42 -16.70 7.36
N ARG A 132 -21.86 -15.51 7.58
CA ARG A 132 -21.21 -14.72 6.52
C ARG A 132 -19.98 -14.00 7.02
N CYS A 133 -18.92 -14.04 6.22
CA CYS A 133 -17.75 -13.19 6.34
C CYS A 133 -17.69 -12.31 5.11
N SER A 134 -17.44 -11.01 5.28
CA SER A 134 -17.23 -10.07 4.19
C SER A 134 -16.12 -9.09 4.54
N VAL A 135 -15.46 -8.55 3.53
CA VAL A 135 -14.46 -7.49 3.68
C VAL A 135 -14.92 -6.25 2.93
N THR A 136 -14.73 -5.08 3.53
CA THR A 136 -14.95 -3.79 2.89
C THR A 136 -13.66 -3.01 2.94
N LEU A 137 -13.10 -2.69 1.78
CA LEU A 137 -11.91 -1.87 1.63
C LEU A 137 -12.34 -0.40 1.64
N HIS A 138 -11.99 0.31 2.70
CA HIS A 138 -12.30 1.74 2.84
C HIS A 138 -11.26 2.60 2.15
N ASP A 139 -9.99 2.23 2.28
CA ASP A 139 -8.91 2.94 1.64
C ASP A 139 -7.75 2.04 1.22
N LEU A 140 -7.15 2.41 0.08
CA LEU A 140 -5.93 1.85 -0.48
C LEU A 140 -5.29 2.97 -1.29
N THR A 141 -4.33 3.66 -0.71
CA THR A 141 -3.75 4.90 -1.25
C THR A 141 -2.26 4.96 -1.00
N TYR A 142 -1.55 5.66 -1.88
CA TYR A 142 -0.16 6.04 -1.62
C TYR A 142 -0.20 7.32 -0.78
N GLU A 143 0.16 7.23 0.49
CA GLU A 143 0.18 8.40 1.37
C GLU A 143 1.32 9.35 1.00
N ARG A 144 2.45 8.80 0.56
CA ARG A 144 3.64 9.56 0.19
C ARG A 144 4.62 8.77 -0.66
N LEU A 145 5.32 9.49 -1.53
CA LEU A 145 6.52 9.09 -2.27
C LEU A 145 7.46 10.30 -2.30
N ALA A 146 8.25 10.47 -1.24
CA ALA A 146 9.08 11.65 -0.97
C ALA A 146 10.56 11.27 -0.77
N LYS A 147 11.42 12.29 -0.60
CA LYS A 147 12.89 12.14 -0.56
C LYS A 147 13.37 11.37 -1.78
N VAL A 148 13.05 11.91 -2.94
CA VAL A 148 13.30 11.28 -4.24
C VAL A 148 14.71 11.65 -4.69
N ASP A 149 15.62 10.68 -4.63
CA ASP A 149 16.96 10.81 -5.23
C ASP A 149 16.86 10.41 -6.70
N PHE A 150 17.06 11.37 -7.60
CA PHE A 150 17.03 11.13 -9.04
C PHE A 150 18.43 11.22 -9.64
N HIS A 151 18.81 10.20 -10.39
CA HIS A 151 20.06 10.17 -11.13
C HIS A 151 19.83 9.93 -12.62
N SER A 152 20.64 10.59 -13.45
CA SER A 152 20.52 10.50 -14.91
C SER A 152 21.89 10.49 -15.59
N SER A 153 21.98 9.81 -16.73
CA SER A 153 23.14 9.92 -17.63
C SER A 153 23.28 11.31 -18.27
N ARG A 154 22.25 12.16 -18.14
CA ARG A 154 22.28 13.55 -18.61
C ARG A 154 22.51 14.49 -17.43
N PRO A 155 23.66 15.19 -17.37
CA PRO A 155 23.99 16.06 -16.25
C PRO A 155 22.98 17.18 -15.99
N GLU A 156 22.26 17.65 -17.02
CA GLU A 156 21.23 18.68 -16.86
C GLU A 156 19.97 18.19 -16.11
N PHE A 157 19.82 16.88 -15.91
CA PHE A 157 18.72 16.24 -15.21
C PHE A 157 19.15 15.54 -13.91
N ASP A 158 20.44 15.32 -13.70
CA ASP A 158 20.96 14.63 -12.52
C ASP A 158 20.72 15.45 -11.24
N GLY A 159 20.20 14.81 -10.20
CA GLY A 159 19.91 15.47 -8.91
C GLY A 159 18.73 16.45 -8.92
N LEU A 160 17.86 16.40 -9.94
CA LEU A 160 16.63 17.21 -9.93
C LEU A 160 15.74 16.83 -8.74
N ASP A 161 15.18 17.85 -8.10
CA ASP A 161 14.12 17.68 -7.10
C ASP A 161 12.82 17.32 -7.82
N LEU A 162 12.32 16.12 -7.57
CA LEU A 162 11.10 15.59 -8.16
C LEU A 162 9.96 15.47 -7.14
N GLU A 163 10.09 15.98 -5.91
CA GLU A 163 9.08 15.75 -4.86
C GLU A 163 7.68 16.23 -5.28
N GLU A 164 7.56 17.48 -5.74
CA GLU A 164 6.29 18.04 -6.20
C GLU A 164 5.73 17.27 -7.40
N TYR A 165 6.61 16.81 -8.29
CA TYR A 165 6.21 16.01 -9.44
C TYR A 165 5.65 14.66 -8.98
N PHE A 166 6.29 14.00 -8.01
CA PHE A 166 5.79 12.74 -7.47
C PHE A 166 4.41 12.90 -6.84
N GLU A 167 4.23 13.91 -6.00
CA GLU A 167 2.97 14.21 -5.35
C GLU A 167 1.84 14.51 -6.35
N LYS A 168 2.09 15.39 -7.32
CA LYS A 168 1.03 15.89 -8.22
C LYS A 168 0.77 15.01 -9.44
N LYS A 169 1.71 14.13 -9.80
CA LYS A 169 1.69 13.43 -11.08
C LYS A 169 1.87 11.92 -10.93
N VAL A 170 2.91 11.48 -10.22
CA VAL A 170 3.21 10.05 -10.11
C VAL A 170 2.23 9.33 -9.19
N ILE A 171 1.95 9.86 -8.01
CA ILE A 171 0.98 9.26 -7.08
C ILE A 171 -0.40 9.11 -7.73
N PRO A 172 -1.02 10.17 -8.32
CA PRO A 172 -2.30 10.03 -9.01
C PRO A 172 -2.28 8.99 -10.15
N PHE A 173 -1.16 8.86 -10.86
CA PHE A 173 -1.01 7.83 -11.88
C PHE A 173 -1.02 6.44 -11.28
N LEU A 174 -0.22 6.17 -10.25
CA LEU A 174 -0.18 4.87 -9.60
C LEU A 174 -1.54 4.51 -9.00
N GLU A 175 -2.21 5.46 -8.37
CA GLU A 175 -3.56 5.27 -7.84
C GLU A 175 -4.58 4.93 -8.93
N SER A 176 -4.46 5.53 -10.12
CA SER A 176 -5.31 5.21 -11.27
C SER A 176 -5.11 3.78 -11.81
N LYS A 177 -4.03 3.10 -11.42
CA LYS A 177 -3.72 1.71 -11.83
C LYS A 177 -4.21 0.68 -10.81
N ILE A 178 -4.60 1.09 -9.62
CA ILE A 178 -5.07 0.19 -8.57
C ILE A 178 -6.55 -0.13 -8.81
N ASP A 179 -6.87 -1.41 -9.06
CA ASP A 179 -8.24 -1.90 -8.99
C ASP A 179 -8.61 -2.22 -7.54
N LYS A 180 -9.15 -1.21 -6.84
CA LYS A 180 -9.59 -1.36 -5.45
C LYS A 180 -10.67 -2.45 -5.27
N SER A 181 -11.50 -2.70 -6.30
CA SER A 181 -12.54 -3.71 -6.22
C SER A 181 -11.96 -5.12 -6.30
N ALA A 182 -10.98 -5.33 -7.19
CA ALA A 182 -10.24 -6.58 -7.27
C ALA A 182 -9.51 -6.89 -5.96
N VAL A 183 -8.85 -5.88 -5.37
CA VAL A 183 -8.19 -6.01 -4.07
C VAL A 183 -9.17 -6.37 -2.96
N GLU A 184 -10.33 -5.69 -2.88
CA GLU A 184 -11.37 -6.02 -1.88
C GLU A 184 -11.82 -7.49 -1.99
N ILE A 185 -12.13 -7.95 -3.20
CA ILE A 185 -12.55 -9.34 -3.47
C ILE A 185 -11.46 -10.32 -3.05
N ALA A 186 -10.20 -10.00 -3.35
CA ALA A 186 -9.08 -10.87 -3.04
C ALA A 186 -8.80 -10.94 -1.53
N LEU A 187 -8.87 -9.80 -0.83
CA LEU A 187 -8.81 -9.73 0.64
C LEU A 187 -9.96 -10.53 1.27
N GLU A 188 -11.19 -10.36 0.80
CA GLU A 188 -12.35 -11.12 1.29
C GLU A 188 -12.13 -12.62 1.14
N ARG A 189 -11.74 -13.07 -0.06
CA ARG A 189 -11.51 -14.49 -0.35
C ARG A 189 -10.44 -15.08 0.56
N PHE A 190 -9.39 -14.32 0.88
CA PHE A 190 -8.30 -14.78 1.72
C PHE A 190 -8.70 -14.82 3.21
N ILE A 191 -9.10 -13.66 3.75
CA ILE A 191 -9.41 -13.48 5.18
C ILE A 191 -10.56 -14.41 5.59
N CYS A 192 -11.62 -14.51 4.76
CA CYS A 192 -12.78 -15.30 5.10
C CYS A 192 -12.55 -16.82 5.05
N LYS A 193 -11.53 -17.29 4.32
CA LYS A 193 -11.12 -18.71 4.29
C LYS A 193 -10.24 -19.11 5.46
N LYS A 194 -9.47 -18.17 6.03
CA LYS A 194 -8.46 -18.44 7.06
C LYS A 194 -8.87 -17.89 8.43
N ARG A 195 -10.11 -18.18 8.85
CA ARG A 195 -10.63 -17.69 10.15
C ARG A 195 -9.73 -18.14 11.30
N GLY A 196 -9.35 -17.20 12.18
CA GLY A 196 -8.73 -17.50 13.48
C GLY A 196 -7.20 -17.47 13.55
N LEU A 197 -6.46 -17.17 12.47
CA LEU A 197 -5.01 -16.91 12.60
C LEU A 197 -4.76 -15.46 13.04
N GLU A 198 -3.65 -15.23 13.72
CA GLU A 198 -3.21 -13.89 14.12
C GLU A 198 -2.84 -13.04 12.90
N ILE A 199 -2.97 -11.71 13.00
CA ILE A 199 -2.67 -10.79 11.89
C ILE A 199 -1.26 -11.00 11.36
N SER A 200 -0.28 -11.16 12.26
CA SER A 200 1.13 -11.38 11.89
C SER A 200 1.36 -12.62 11.03
N GLU A 201 0.48 -13.63 11.12
CA GLU A 201 0.55 -14.87 10.35
C GLU A 201 -0.12 -14.75 8.97
N HIS A 202 -1.06 -13.83 8.81
CA HIS A 202 -1.74 -13.56 7.54
C HIS A 202 -0.97 -12.60 6.64
N MET A 203 -0.14 -11.72 7.21
CA MET A 203 0.51 -10.63 6.48
C MET A 203 1.25 -11.07 5.21
N PRO A 204 2.06 -12.14 5.20
CA PRO A 204 2.72 -12.57 3.96
C PRO A 204 1.75 -12.88 2.81
N ALA A 205 0.62 -13.52 3.13
CA ALA A 205 -0.36 -13.88 2.12
C ALA A 205 -1.27 -12.70 1.73
N VAL A 206 -1.56 -11.78 2.67
CA VAL A 206 -2.20 -10.49 2.35
C VAL A 206 -1.33 -9.69 1.39
N HIS A 207 -0.03 -9.59 1.65
CA HIS A 207 0.91 -8.93 0.74
C HIS A 207 1.03 -9.66 -0.60
N GLN A 208 1.02 -11.00 -0.62
CA GLN A 208 1.00 -11.74 -1.88
C GLN A 208 -0.23 -11.41 -2.73
N VAL A 209 -1.40 -11.29 -2.11
CA VAL A 209 -2.63 -10.84 -2.78
C VAL A 209 -2.46 -9.41 -3.31
N LEU A 210 -2.01 -8.48 -2.46
CA LEU A 210 -1.84 -7.08 -2.84
C LEU A 210 -0.82 -6.92 -3.97
N PHE A 211 0.31 -7.62 -3.91
CA PHE A 211 1.33 -7.61 -4.95
C PHE A 211 0.85 -8.31 -6.23
N GLY A 212 0.03 -9.36 -6.14
CA GLY A 212 -0.56 -10.01 -7.32
C GLY A 212 -1.48 -9.07 -8.09
N GLU A 213 -2.26 -8.23 -7.40
CA GLU A 213 -3.15 -7.27 -8.05
C GLU A 213 -2.41 -6.00 -8.52
N ILE A 214 -1.41 -5.53 -7.76
CA ILE A 214 -0.61 -4.34 -8.13
C ILE A 214 0.43 -4.67 -9.21
N PHE A 215 0.96 -5.89 -9.22
CA PHE A 215 2.03 -6.37 -10.10
C PHE A 215 1.68 -7.74 -10.73
N PRO A 216 0.65 -7.81 -11.59
CA PRO A 216 0.11 -9.08 -12.10
C PRO A 216 1.06 -9.87 -13.02
N SER A 217 2.20 -9.32 -13.42
CA SER A 217 3.13 -9.95 -14.38
C SER A 217 4.12 -10.96 -13.77
N GLN A 218 4.12 -11.17 -12.45
CA GLN A 218 5.20 -11.93 -11.77
C GLN A 218 4.77 -13.01 -10.75
N LEU A 219 3.48 -13.25 -10.53
CA LEU A 219 2.98 -14.28 -9.62
C LEU A 219 2.11 -15.33 -10.32
#